data_AF-A0A4Q3AUB7-F1
#
_entry.id   AF-A0A4Q3AUB7-F1
#
_cell.length_a   1.000
_cell.length_b   1.000
_cell.length_c   1.000
_cell.angle_alpha   90.00
_cell.angle_beta   90.00
_cell.angle_gamma   90.00
#
_symmetry.space_group_name_H-M   'P 1'
#
loop_
_entity.id
_entity.type
_entity.pdbx_description
1 polymer ?
#
loop_
_entity_poly.entity_id
_entity_poly.type
_entity_poly.pdbx_seq_one_letter_code
_entity_poly.pdbx_strand_id
1 'polypeptide(L)'
;MPDYHPGLKSFFLPLREGHVTLREGMERLMAIGNPSTDVPWIVRIMENPAFDVPPLSLFRGRVTLKQHDCIHLLLGRGTTLMDEAFTIGFTMGSTKRMRTSATEFFGQVASRFYPKAYRFPPAAHRVFQDAVHLAAISDCQPLDHVDFHALMDYPLREVRRRVGVEESLLQAYYELEAKRNPRVAACRRLINGVTAA
;
A
#
# COMPACT_ATOMS: atom_id res chain seq x y z
N MET A 1 -18.79 2.79 -6.71
CA MET A 1 -17.61 2.43 -5.88
C MET A 1 -16.60 3.54 -6.10
N PRO A 2 -15.79 4.00 -5.14
CA PRO A 2 -14.79 5.00 -5.48
C PRO A 2 -13.67 4.26 -6.21
N ASP A 3 -13.87 4.10 -7.51
CA ASP A 3 -12.87 3.60 -8.44
C ASP A 3 -11.69 4.57 -8.40
N TYR A 4 -10.48 4.01 -8.45
CA TYR A 4 -9.29 4.81 -8.67
C TYR A 4 -9.34 5.32 -10.10
N HIS A 5 -9.70 6.59 -10.27
CA HIS A 5 -10.04 7.28 -11.52
C HIS A 5 -10.96 6.50 -12.48
N PRO A 6 -12.12 7.04 -12.88
CA PRO A 6 -13.07 6.35 -13.77
C PRO A 6 -12.55 6.03 -15.20
N GLY A 7 -11.25 6.20 -15.49
CA GLY A 7 -10.60 5.83 -16.75
C GLY A 7 -9.31 5.00 -16.62
N LEU A 8 -8.86 4.66 -15.40
CA LEU A 8 -7.63 3.88 -15.22
C LEU A 8 -7.95 2.39 -15.06
N LYS A 9 -7.12 1.56 -15.69
CA LYS A 9 -7.22 0.11 -15.53
C LYS A 9 -6.69 -0.27 -14.15
N SER A 10 -7.48 -0.99 -13.36
CA SER A 10 -7.06 -1.45 -12.04
C SER A 10 -6.13 -2.67 -12.15
N PHE A 11 -5.08 -2.70 -11.33
CA PHE A 11 -4.21 -3.86 -11.13
C PHE A 11 -4.59 -4.62 -9.85
N PHE A 12 -4.31 -5.91 -9.82
CA PHE A 12 -4.33 -6.72 -8.59
C PHE A 12 -3.52 -8.00 -8.76
N LEU A 13 -2.61 -8.26 -7.82
CA LEU A 13 -1.91 -9.52 -7.66
C LEU A 13 -2.13 -10.01 -6.21
N PRO A 14 -2.94 -11.07 -5.98
CA PRO A 14 -3.30 -11.47 -4.62
C PRO A 14 -2.12 -12.07 -3.86
N LEU A 15 -2.16 -11.98 -2.52
CA LEU A 15 -1.13 -12.46 -1.61
C LEU A 15 -0.68 -13.92 -1.88
N ARG A 16 -1.63 -14.79 -2.28
CA ARG A 16 -1.39 -16.21 -2.59
C ARG A 16 -0.46 -16.45 -3.79
N GLU A 17 -0.32 -15.49 -4.68
CA GLU A 17 0.58 -15.53 -5.86
C GLU A 17 2.04 -15.32 -5.43
N GLY A 18 2.43 -15.82 -4.26
CA GLY A 18 3.78 -15.68 -3.70
C GLY A 18 4.87 -16.41 -4.50
N HIS A 19 4.49 -17.23 -5.48
CA HIS A 19 5.41 -17.91 -6.39
C HIS A 19 5.89 -17.00 -7.54
N VAL A 20 5.12 -15.96 -7.88
CA VAL A 20 5.51 -14.96 -8.89
C VAL A 20 6.72 -14.20 -8.36
N THR A 21 7.73 -14.01 -9.20
CA THR A 21 8.89 -13.20 -8.85
C THR A 21 8.52 -11.73 -8.75
N LEU A 22 9.27 -10.95 -7.98
CA LEU A 22 9.04 -9.51 -7.89
C LEU A 22 9.14 -8.83 -9.28
N ARG A 23 10.08 -9.27 -10.12
CA ARG A 23 10.24 -8.83 -11.51
C ARG A 23 9.01 -9.11 -12.35
N GLU A 24 8.53 -10.35 -12.38
CA GLU A 24 7.32 -10.72 -13.14
C GLU A 24 6.10 -9.92 -12.65
N GLY A 25 5.98 -9.72 -11.33
CA GLY A 25 4.92 -8.89 -10.75
C GLY A 25 4.98 -7.44 -11.25
N MET A 26 6.18 -6.84 -11.29
CA MET A 26 6.41 -5.50 -11.82
C MET A 26 6.09 -5.42 -13.32
N GLU A 27 6.50 -6.42 -14.11
CA GLU A 27 6.19 -6.49 -15.55
C GLU A 27 4.68 -6.56 -15.79
N ARG A 28 3.94 -7.37 -15.01
CA ARG A 28 2.47 -7.45 -15.08
C ARG A 28 1.81 -6.12 -14.72
N LEU A 29 2.32 -5.43 -13.69
CA LEU A 29 1.83 -4.10 -13.30
C LEU A 29 2.07 -3.08 -14.41
N MET A 30 3.29 -3.02 -14.97
CA MET A 30 3.66 -2.10 -16.05
C MET A 30 2.87 -2.36 -17.34
N ALA A 31 2.57 -3.63 -17.65
CA ALA A 31 1.83 -4.04 -18.84
C ALA A 31 0.39 -3.50 -18.89
N ILE A 32 -0.17 -3.08 -17.75
CA ILE A 32 -1.48 -2.41 -17.72
C ILE A 32 -1.44 -1.07 -18.46
N GLY A 33 -0.25 -0.43 -18.52
CA GLY A 33 0.00 0.72 -19.38
C GLY A 33 -0.77 1.98 -18.98
N ASN A 34 -1.08 2.14 -17.68
CA ASN A 34 -1.60 3.41 -17.18
C ASN A 34 -0.51 4.47 -17.38
N PRO A 35 -0.84 5.65 -17.96
CA PRO A 35 0.15 6.68 -18.26
C PRO A 35 0.89 7.10 -16.99
N SER A 36 2.22 7.10 -17.02
CA SER A 36 3.09 7.50 -15.91
C SER A 36 2.94 8.97 -15.52
N THR A 37 2.15 9.76 -16.24
CA THR A 37 1.75 11.11 -15.83
C THR A 37 0.65 11.13 -14.76
N ASP A 38 -0.10 10.03 -14.62
CA ASP A 38 -1.10 9.80 -13.56
C ASP A 38 -0.51 8.99 -12.38
N VAL A 39 0.82 9.04 -12.18
CA VAL A 39 1.47 8.67 -10.92
C VAL A 39 0.56 9.13 -9.78
N PRO A 40 0.17 8.25 -8.83
CA PRO A 40 -0.61 8.70 -7.69
C PRO A 40 0.23 9.79 -7.05
N TRP A 41 -0.19 11.05 -7.17
CA TRP A 41 0.52 12.24 -6.73
C TRP A 41 0.98 12.16 -5.26
N ILE A 42 0.43 11.24 -4.46
CA ILE A 42 0.95 10.82 -3.16
C ILE A 42 2.41 10.37 -3.22
N VAL A 43 2.79 9.62 -4.27
CA VAL A 43 4.17 9.23 -4.56
C VAL A 43 4.99 10.47 -4.85
N ARG A 44 4.50 11.42 -5.66
CA ARG A 44 5.20 12.70 -5.88
C ARG A 44 5.37 13.52 -4.59
N ILE A 45 4.43 13.44 -3.65
CA ILE A 45 4.57 14.06 -2.32
C ILE A 45 5.62 13.32 -1.48
N MET A 46 5.56 11.99 -1.46
CA MET A 46 6.53 11.15 -0.75
C MET A 46 7.94 11.28 -1.34
N GLU A 47 8.07 11.53 -2.65
CA GLU A 47 9.35 11.71 -3.36
C GLU A 47 9.90 13.14 -3.26
N ASN A 48 9.07 14.19 -3.24
CA ASN A 48 9.55 15.57 -3.41
C ASN A 48 10.15 16.19 -2.12
N PRO A 49 11.47 16.44 -2.06
CA PRO A 49 12.14 16.99 -0.88
C PRO A 49 11.65 18.38 -0.46
N ALA A 50 10.98 19.15 -1.34
CA ALA A 50 10.37 20.42 -0.98
C ALA A 50 9.22 20.30 0.05
N PHE A 51 8.66 19.10 0.24
CA PHE A 51 7.72 18.81 1.32
C PHE A 51 8.41 18.36 2.62
N ASP A 52 9.74 18.47 2.72
CA ASP A 52 10.51 18.28 3.95
C ASP A 52 10.49 19.53 4.85
N VAL A 53 9.32 20.14 4.99
CA VAL A 53 9.08 21.27 5.90
C VAL A 53 7.99 20.90 6.90
N PRO A 54 8.12 21.26 8.19
CA PRO A 54 7.06 21.00 9.16
C PRO A 54 5.72 21.61 8.70
N PRO A 55 4.58 20.87 8.78
CA PRO A 55 4.38 19.57 9.42
C PRO A 55 4.55 18.36 8.49
N LEU A 56 4.84 18.58 7.20
CA LEU A 56 4.98 17.53 6.19
C LEU A 56 6.31 16.75 6.33
N SER A 57 7.35 17.33 6.93
CA SER A 57 8.60 16.60 7.29
C SER A 57 8.41 15.50 8.34
N LEU A 58 7.23 15.43 8.98
CA LEU A 58 6.86 14.30 9.84
C LEU A 58 6.49 13.03 9.04
N PHE A 59 6.34 13.15 7.71
CA PHE A 59 6.13 12.01 6.80
C PHE A 59 7.44 11.24 6.60
N ARG A 60 7.57 10.12 7.32
CA ARG A 60 8.61 9.11 7.13
C ARG A 60 8.06 7.95 6.30
N GLY A 61 8.89 7.27 5.52
CA GLY A 61 8.45 6.29 4.53
C GLY A 61 8.61 6.74 3.08
N ARG A 62 9.57 7.63 2.76
CA ARG A 62 9.76 8.14 1.39
C ARG A 62 10.24 6.99 0.50
N VAL A 63 9.51 6.73 -0.57
CA VAL A 63 9.81 5.67 -1.53
C VAL A 63 9.75 6.23 -2.94
N THR A 64 10.60 5.74 -3.82
CA THR A 64 10.47 5.97 -5.26
C THR A 64 9.20 5.28 -5.78
N LEU A 65 8.67 5.70 -6.93
CA LEU A 65 7.54 5.04 -7.60
C LEU A 65 7.77 3.54 -7.78
N LYS A 66 8.99 3.17 -8.19
CA LYS A 66 9.35 1.75 -8.34
C LYS A 66 9.31 1.00 -7.02
N GLN A 67 9.82 1.57 -5.92
CA GLN A 67 9.74 0.96 -4.60
C GLN A 67 8.30 0.85 -4.12
N HIS A 68 7.49 1.89 -4.32
CA HIS A 68 6.06 1.89 -4.00
C HIS A 68 5.31 0.75 -4.71
N ASP A 69 5.55 0.59 -6.00
CA ASP A 69 4.98 -0.50 -6.80
C ASP A 69 5.46 -1.88 -6.31
N CYS A 70 6.73 -2.00 -5.91
CA CYS A 70 7.23 -3.22 -5.27
C CYS A 70 6.50 -3.52 -3.95
N ILE A 71 6.20 -2.49 -3.16
CA ILE A 71 5.50 -2.65 -1.88
C ILE A 71 4.05 -3.10 -2.12
N HIS A 72 3.37 -2.59 -3.16
CA HIS A 72 2.04 -3.11 -3.54
C HIS A 72 2.08 -4.62 -3.80
N LEU A 73 3.05 -5.09 -4.57
CA LEU A 73 3.23 -6.52 -4.87
C LEU A 73 3.62 -7.33 -3.62
N LEU A 74 4.51 -6.77 -2.79
CA LEU A 74 4.93 -7.35 -1.52
C LEU A 74 3.73 -7.56 -0.59
N LEU A 75 2.85 -6.58 -0.50
CA LEU A 75 1.65 -6.67 0.35
C LEU A 75 0.53 -7.47 -0.33
N GLY A 76 0.61 -7.77 -1.63
CA GLY A 76 -0.48 -8.43 -2.35
C GLY A 76 -1.69 -7.50 -2.52
N ARG A 77 -1.42 -6.21 -2.73
CA ARG A 77 -2.39 -5.14 -2.92
C ARG A 77 -2.47 -4.73 -4.39
N GLY A 78 -3.63 -4.21 -4.78
CA GLY A 78 -3.85 -3.65 -6.11
C GLY A 78 -3.65 -2.15 -6.15
N THR A 79 -4.32 -1.46 -7.09
CA THR A 79 -4.16 0.00 -7.27
C THR A 79 -5.46 0.79 -7.05
N THR A 80 -6.43 0.26 -6.29
CA THR A 80 -7.63 1.03 -5.94
C THR A 80 -7.35 1.98 -4.78
N LEU A 81 -8.24 2.94 -4.50
CA LEU A 81 -8.07 3.84 -3.35
C LEU A 81 -7.96 3.12 -2.00
N MET A 82 -8.58 1.94 -1.86
CA MET A 82 -8.43 1.11 -0.65
C MET A 82 -7.04 0.49 -0.56
N ASP A 83 -6.50 0.05 -1.70
CA ASP A 83 -5.17 -0.54 -1.77
C ASP A 83 -4.08 0.50 -1.54
N GLU A 84 -4.19 1.67 -2.17
CA GLU A 84 -3.27 2.80 -1.96
C GLU A 84 -3.25 3.21 -0.48
N ALA A 85 -4.43 3.37 0.13
CA ALA A 85 -4.54 3.69 1.55
C ALA A 85 -3.81 2.66 2.42
N PHE A 86 -3.95 1.36 2.12
CA PHE A 86 -3.24 0.32 2.85
C PHE A 86 -1.73 0.38 2.62
N THR A 87 -1.29 0.44 1.36
CA THR A 87 0.14 0.41 0.99
C THR A 87 0.89 1.59 1.59
N ILE A 88 0.33 2.80 1.50
CA ILE A 88 0.93 3.99 2.11
C ILE A 88 0.96 3.85 3.63
N GLY A 89 -0.16 3.46 4.25
CA GLY A 89 -0.24 3.30 5.69
C GLY A 89 0.76 2.28 6.23
N PHE A 90 0.85 1.12 5.57
CA PHE A 90 1.78 0.06 5.96
C PHE A 90 3.24 0.51 5.78
N THR A 91 3.57 1.16 4.66
CA THR A 91 4.92 1.71 4.42
C THR A 91 5.32 2.67 5.54
N MET A 92 4.46 3.63 5.88
CA MET A 92 4.73 4.60 6.93
C MET A 92 4.84 3.94 8.31
N GLY A 93 3.94 3.00 8.63
CA GLY A 93 3.94 2.27 9.90
C GLY A 93 5.18 1.40 10.10
N SER A 94 5.71 0.80 9.03
CA SER A 94 6.92 -0.06 9.08
C SER A 94 8.17 0.68 9.56
N THR A 95 8.19 2.03 9.50
CA THR A 95 9.29 2.83 10.02
C THR A 95 9.36 2.83 11.56
N LYS A 96 8.31 2.34 12.25
CA LYS A 96 8.15 2.29 13.72
C LYS A 96 8.39 3.62 14.45
N ARG A 97 8.37 4.73 13.70
CA ARG A 97 8.73 6.08 14.17
C ARG A 97 7.58 7.07 14.06
N MET A 98 6.40 6.61 13.65
CA MET A 98 5.19 7.43 13.69
C MET A 98 4.65 7.51 15.12
N ARG A 99 4.52 8.73 15.66
CA ARG A 99 3.76 8.99 16.89
C ARG A 99 2.27 8.93 16.54
N THR A 100 1.44 8.34 17.40
CA THR A 100 -0.01 8.14 17.20
C THR A 100 -0.76 9.41 16.77
N SER A 101 -0.30 10.59 17.21
CA SER A 101 -0.85 11.90 16.82
C SER A 101 -0.59 12.31 15.37
N ALA A 102 0.48 11.81 14.73
CA ALA A 102 0.77 12.07 13.33
C ALA A 102 -0.20 11.33 12.39
N THR A 103 -0.72 10.17 12.82
CA THR A 103 -1.67 9.35 12.07
C THR A 103 -3.05 10.01 11.98
N GLU A 104 -3.53 10.61 13.08
CA GLU A 104 -4.78 11.39 13.10
C GLU A 104 -4.66 12.71 12.34
N PHE A 105 -3.49 13.35 12.39
CA PHE A 105 -3.21 14.57 11.62
C PHE A 105 -3.19 14.30 10.11
N PHE A 106 -2.66 13.16 9.66
CA PHE A 106 -2.69 12.79 8.25
C PHE A 106 -4.12 12.61 7.74
N GLY A 107 -5.03 12.01 8.52
CA GLY A 107 -6.44 11.92 8.13
C GLY A 107 -7.08 13.27 7.86
N GLN A 108 -6.78 14.24 8.72
CA GLN A 108 -7.35 15.58 8.66
C GLN A 108 -6.71 16.45 7.56
N VAL A 109 -5.39 16.36 7.37
CA VAL A 109 -4.69 17.08 6.30
C VAL A 109 -4.97 16.46 4.94
N ALA A 110 -4.97 15.13 4.85
CA ALA A 110 -5.27 14.42 3.61
C ALA A 110 -6.70 14.68 3.15
N SER A 111 -7.67 14.68 4.06
CA SER A 111 -9.06 14.98 3.69
C SER A 111 -9.31 16.44 3.27
N ARG A 112 -8.46 17.40 3.69
CA ARG A 112 -8.70 18.84 3.44
C ARG A 112 -7.85 19.43 2.31
N PHE A 113 -6.59 19.02 2.18
CA PHE A 113 -5.65 19.59 1.21
C PHE A 113 -5.49 18.73 -0.06
N TYR A 114 -5.99 17.50 -0.06
CA TYR A 114 -5.89 16.63 -1.23
C TYR A 114 -6.91 17.07 -2.29
N PRO A 115 -6.58 17.01 -3.60
CA PRO A 115 -7.55 17.26 -4.65
C PRO A 115 -8.72 16.28 -4.50
N LYS A 116 -9.95 16.72 -4.79
CA LYS A 116 -11.19 15.96 -4.49
C LYS A 116 -11.17 14.51 -4.98
N ALA A 117 -10.55 14.23 -6.11
CA ALA A 117 -10.44 12.88 -6.70
C ALA A 117 -9.62 11.89 -5.86
N TYR A 118 -8.83 12.38 -4.91
CA TYR A 118 -7.84 11.59 -4.17
C TYR A 118 -8.02 11.63 -2.66
N ARG A 119 -9.10 12.26 -2.19
CA ARG A 119 -9.45 12.22 -0.76
C ARG A 119 -9.90 10.81 -0.45
N PHE A 120 -9.22 10.18 0.50
CA PHE A 120 -9.65 8.88 0.98
C PHE A 120 -11.09 8.97 1.50
N PRO A 121 -12.02 8.17 0.96
CA PRO A 121 -13.32 8.03 1.58
C PRO A 121 -13.15 7.49 3.01
N PRO A 122 -14.14 7.66 3.90
CA PRO A 122 -14.02 7.23 5.30
C PRO A 122 -13.56 5.77 5.46
N ALA A 123 -13.99 4.87 4.58
CA ALA A 123 -13.55 3.47 4.55
C ALA A 123 -12.04 3.33 4.26
N ALA A 124 -11.53 4.03 3.24
CA ALA A 124 -10.11 4.01 2.90
C ALA A 124 -9.27 4.67 4.00
N HIS A 125 -9.78 5.74 4.64
CA HIS A 125 -9.07 6.38 5.75
C HIS A 125 -8.88 5.41 6.93
N ARG A 126 -9.90 4.61 7.24
CA ARG A 126 -9.79 3.57 8.28
C ARG A 126 -8.80 2.48 7.88
N VAL A 127 -8.80 2.06 6.61
CA VAL A 127 -7.81 1.08 6.11
C VAL A 127 -6.39 1.61 6.23
N PHE A 128 -6.17 2.88 5.90
CA PHE A 128 -4.88 3.53 6.13
C PHE A 128 -4.46 3.48 7.61
N GLN A 129 -5.35 3.87 8.54
CA GLN A 129 -5.03 3.87 9.97
C GLN A 129 -4.73 2.45 10.50
N ASP A 130 -5.56 1.48 10.11
CA ASP A 130 -5.34 0.08 10.45
C ASP A 130 -3.99 -0.42 9.92
N ALA A 131 -3.63 -0.07 8.68
CA ALA A 131 -2.37 -0.48 8.05
C ALA A 131 -1.13 0.12 8.75
N VAL A 132 -1.20 1.38 9.19
CA VAL A 132 -0.14 2.00 10.00
C VAL A 132 0.09 1.21 11.29
N HIS A 133 -0.99 0.88 12.01
CA HIS A 133 -0.89 0.11 13.25
C HIS A 133 -0.39 -1.32 13.00
N LEU A 134 -0.89 -1.97 11.95
CA LEU A 134 -0.49 -3.32 11.56
C LEU A 134 1.01 -3.41 11.27
N ALA A 135 1.54 -2.45 10.51
CA ALA A 135 2.97 -2.41 10.21
C ALA A 135 3.83 -2.02 11.42
N ALA A 136 3.30 -1.21 12.34
CA ALA A 136 4.02 -0.85 13.57
C ALA A 136 4.24 -2.05 14.50
N ILE A 137 3.32 -3.03 14.49
CA ILE A 137 3.43 -4.28 15.27
C ILE A 137 4.08 -5.43 14.49
N SER A 138 4.27 -5.28 13.18
CA SER A 138 4.99 -6.26 12.34
C SER A 138 6.49 -6.23 12.65
N ASP A 139 7.15 -7.38 12.52
CA ASP A 139 8.60 -7.49 12.65
C ASP A 139 9.36 -7.12 11.36
N CYS A 140 8.65 -6.61 10.35
CA CYS A 140 9.26 -6.20 9.10
C CYS A 140 10.27 -5.05 9.27
N GLN A 141 11.25 -5.04 8.37
CA GLN A 141 12.16 -3.92 8.18
C GLN A 141 11.38 -2.69 7.69
N PRO A 142 11.87 -1.47 7.95
CA PRO A 142 11.31 -0.27 7.34
C PRO A 142 11.32 -0.39 5.82
N LEU A 143 10.12 -0.42 5.21
CA LEU A 143 9.96 -0.71 3.78
C LEU A 143 10.58 0.38 2.88
N ASP A 144 10.79 1.58 3.41
CA ASP A 144 11.47 2.68 2.75
C ASP A 144 12.99 2.48 2.62
N HIS A 145 13.58 1.56 3.39
CA HIS A 145 15.01 1.24 3.34
C HIS A 145 15.31 -0.06 2.60
N VAL A 146 14.28 -0.80 2.14
CA VAL A 146 14.47 -2.07 1.44
C VAL A 146 15.02 -1.83 0.04
N ASP A 147 16.15 -2.47 -0.26
CA ASP A 147 16.69 -2.54 -1.62
C ASP A 147 15.95 -3.59 -2.44
N PHE A 148 14.81 -3.20 -3.00
CA PHE A 148 14.02 -4.06 -3.88
C PHE A 148 14.74 -4.42 -5.18
N HIS A 149 15.75 -3.66 -5.62
CA HIS A 149 16.49 -3.99 -6.83
C HIS A 149 17.22 -5.32 -6.69
N ALA A 150 17.85 -5.55 -5.53
CA ALA A 150 18.51 -6.81 -5.20
C ALA A 150 17.54 -8.00 -5.03
N LEU A 151 16.23 -7.74 -4.96
CA LEU A 151 15.19 -8.73 -4.68
C LEU A 151 14.33 -9.10 -5.90
N MET A 152 14.58 -8.50 -7.06
CA MET A 152 13.75 -8.63 -8.26
C MET A 152 13.51 -10.07 -8.72
N ASP A 153 14.54 -10.92 -8.66
CA ASP A 153 14.47 -12.29 -9.19
C ASP A 153 13.97 -13.32 -8.15
N TYR A 154 13.59 -12.87 -6.95
CA TYR A 154 13.05 -13.74 -5.93
C TYR A 154 11.52 -13.81 -6.00
N PRO A 155 10.92 -14.99 -5.73
CA PRO A 155 9.47 -15.12 -5.52
C PRO A 155 8.98 -14.16 -4.44
N LEU A 156 7.80 -13.56 -4.60
CA LEU A 156 7.24 -12.61 -3.64
C LEU A 156 7.16 -13.16 -2.21
N ARG A 157 6.89 -14.46 -2.04
CA ARG A 157 6.93 -15.15 -0.74
C ARG A 157 8.31 -15.08 -0.09
N GLU A 158 9.35 -15.25 -0.89
CA GLU A 158 10.75 -15.15 -0.44
C GLU A 158 11.11 -13.70 -0.08
N VAL A 159 10.68 -12.74 -0.89
CA VAL A 159 10.87 -11.31 -0.60
C VAL A 159 10.20 -10.93 0.72
N ARG A 160 8.95 -11.35 0.95
CA ARG A 160 8.24 -11.15 2.22
C ARG A 160 9.02 -11.70 3.41
N ARG A 161 9.50 -12.94 3.30
CA ARG A 161 10.31 -13.58 4.36
C ARG A 161 11.58 -12.79 4.66
N ARG A 162 12.31 -12.33 3.63
CA ARG A 162 13.56 -11.57 3.79
C ARG A 162 13.35 -10.19 4.42
N VAL A 163 12.25 -9.52 4.05
CA VAL A 163 11.89 -8.21 4.58
C VAL A 163 11.22 -8.32 5.96
N GLY A 164 10.73 -9.50 6.34
CA GLY A 164 10.04 -9.75 7.61
C GLY A 164 8.55 -9.44 7.57
N VAL A 165 7.94 -9.36 6.38
CA VAL A 165 6.49 -9.18 6.23
C VAL A 165 5.79 -10.53 6.43
N GLU A 166 4.94 -10.61 7.45
CA GLU A 166 4.26 -11.85 7.83
C GLU A 166 2.96 -12.04 7.02
N GLU A 167 2.93 -13.06 6.16
CA GLU A 167 1.73 -13.36 5.35
C GLU A 167 0.49 -13.65 6.21
N SER A 168 0.65 -14.31 7.36
CA SER A 168 -0.45 -14.60 8.29
C SER A 168 -1.06 -13.33 8.89
N LEU A 169 -0.24 -12.33 9.21
CA LEU A 169 -0.68 -11.04 9.73
C LEU A 169 -1.49 -10.27 8.68
N LEU A 170 -0.99 -10.23 7.44
CA LEU A 170 -1.70 -9.63 6.31
C LEU A 170 -3.03 -10.34 6.06
N GLN A 171 -3.01 -11.68 6.02
CA GLN A 171 -4.21 -12.49 5.76
C GLN A 171 -5.29 -12.25 6.82
N ALA A 172 -4.93 -12.25 8.11
CA ALA A 172 -5.86 -11.97 9.20
C ALA A 172 -6.49 -10.57 9.07
N TYR A 173 -5.69 -9.57 8.68
CA TYR A 173 -6.21 -8.22 8.43
C TYR A 173 -7.14 -8.18 7.20
N TYR A 174 -6.79 -8.87 6.12
CA TYR A 174 -7.60 -8.87 4.88
C TYR A 174 -8.98 -9.48 5.10
N GLU A 175 -9.07 -10.52 5.93
CA GLU A 175 -10.34 -11.06 6.37
C GLU A 175 -11.18 -10.06 7.16
N LEU A 176 -10.56 -9.33 8.08
CA LEU A 176 -11.23 -8.28 8.85
C LEU A 176 -11.69 -7.13 7.95
N GLU A 177 -10.85 -6.68 7.02
CA GLU A 177 -11.16 -5.61 6.07
C GLU A 177 -12.35 -5.99 5.18
N ALA A 178 -12.36 -7.20 4.63
CA ALA A 178 -13.43 -7.71 3.78
C ALA A 178 -14.76 -7.84 4.57
N LYS A 179 -14.71 -8.32 5.81
CA LYS A 179 -15.88 -8.40 6.70
C LYS A 179 -16.44 -7.01 7.04
N ARG A 180 -15.58 -6.02 7.25
CA ARG A 180 -15.98 -4.62 7.53
C ARG A 180 -16.55 -3.92 6.29
N ASN A 181 -16.09 -4.28 5.09
CA ASN A 181 -16.44 -3.61 3.84
C ASN A 181 -17.07 -4.58 2.83
N PRO A 182 -18.17 -5.28 3.17
CA PRO A 182 -18.71 -6.38 2.35
C PRO A 182 -19.20 -5.91 0.97
N ARG A 183 -19.53 -4.63 0.82
CA ARG A 183 -19.98 -4.06 -0.46
C ARG A 183 -18.82 -3.60 -1.35
N VAL A 184 -17.60 -3.45 -0.84
CA VAL A 184 -16.45 -2.95 -1.61
C VAL A 184 -15.73 -4.10 -2.31
N ALA A 185 -15.72 -4.09 -3.65
CA ALA A 185 -15.10 -5.16 -4.44
C ALA A 185 -13.60 -5.33 -4.16
N ALA A 186 -12.88 -4.22 -3.97
CA ALA A 186 -11.44 -4.22 -3.65
C ALA A 186 -11.12 -4.91 -2.31
N CYS A 187 -12.01 -4.84 -1.32
CA CYS A 187 -11.83 -5.54 -0.05
C CYS A 187 -12.19 -7.03 -0.17
N ARG A 188 -13.30 -7.36 -0.85
CA ARG A 188 -13.73 -8.76 -1.02
C ARG A 188 -12.72 -9.61 -1.79
N ARG A 189 -12.06 -9.05 -2.81
CA ARG A 189 -11.09 -9.80 -3.61
C ARG A 189 -9.86 -10.26 -2.81
N LEU A 190 -9.57 -9.63 -1.68
CA LEU A 190 -8.44 -10.01 -0.82
C LEU A 190 -8.63 -11.40 -0.20
N ILE A 191 -9.87 -11.76 0.13
CA ILE A 191 -10.21 -13.05 0.76
C ILE A 191 -10.60 -14.14 -0.24
N ASN A 192 -11.02 -13.77 -1.45
CA ASN A 192 -11.31 -14.74 -2.52
C ASN A 192 -10.04 -15.48 -3.02
N GLY A 193 -8.89 -15.16 -2.40
CA GLY A 193 -7.63 -15.87 -2.41
C GLY A 193 -7.60 -17.19 -1.61
N VAL A 194 -8.43 -17.30 -0.57
CA VAL A 194 -8.48 -18.42 0.38
C VAL A 194 -9.82 -19.11 0.22
N THR A 195 -9.81 -20.35 -0.26
CA THR A 195 -11.00 -21.20 -0.18
C THR A 195 -11.31 -21.45 1.29
N ALA A 196 -12.59 -21.39 1.65
CA ALA A 196 -13.09 -21.95 2.89
C ALA A 196 -12.57 -23.39 3.06
N ALA A 197 -12.31 -23.73 4.33
CA ALA A 197 -11.74 -24.98 4.84
C ALA A 197 -12.03 -26.26 4.03
#